data_AF-A0A3P7K1Z9-F1
#
_entry.id   AF-A0A3P7K1Z9-F1
#
_cell.length_a   1.000
_cell.length_b   1.000
_cell.length_c   1.000
_cell.angle_alpha   90.00
_cell.angle_beta   90.00
_cell.angle_gamma   90.00
#
_symmetry.space_group_name_H-M   'P 1'
#
loop_
_entity.id
_entity.type
_entity.pdbx_description
1 polymer ?
#
loop_
_entity_poly.entity_id
_entity_poly.type
_entity_poly.pdbx_seq_one_letter_code
_entity_poly.pdbx_strand_id
1 'polypeptide(L)'
;MDEAVKVGDIVDLGVEFQGEVLPDLQGLYITTHTDANGRKTRSAVTQFEPSFARKMFPCFDEPNFKATFEVEHFLGLVVPVGHKFRYQ
;
A
#
# COMPACT_ATOMS: atom_id res chain seq x y z
N MET A 1 13.24 0.30 -20.66
CA MET A 1 14.05 -0.75 -20.00
C MET A 1 14.59 -1.55 -21.15
N ASP A 2 15.85 -1.30 -21.48
CA ASP A 2 16.34 -1.58 -22.84
C ASP A 2 17.24 -2.82 -22.88
N GLU A 3 17.51 -3.40 -21.72
CA GLU A 3 18.17 -4.70 -21.55
C GLU A 3 17.22 -5.69 -20.86
N ALA A 4 17.26 -6.94 -21.31
CA ALA A 4 16.50 -8.02 -20.71
C ALA A 4 17.08 -8.39 -19.33
N VAL A 5 16.21 -8.46 -18.32
CA VAL A 5 16.55 -8.98 -16.98
C VAL A 5 16.82 -10.48 -17.10
N LYS A 6 17.96 -10.93 -16.58
CA LYS A 6 18.37 -12.34 -16.61
C LYS A 6 17.94 -13.04 -15.33
N VAL A 7 17.80 -14.35 -15.41
CA VAL A 7 17.52 -15.18 -14.22
C VAL A 7 18.66 -15.01 -13.22
N GLY A 8 18.32 -14.67 -11.98
CA GLY A 8 19.27 -14.44 -10.89
C GLY A 8 19.64 -12.97 -10.67
N ASP A 9 19.22 -12.05 -11.55
CA ASP A 9 19.43 -10.63 -11.34
C ASP A 9 18.56 -10.12 -10.17
N ILE A 10 19.15 -9.26 -9.34
CA ILE A 10 18.44 -8.53 -8.30
C ILE A 10 18.13 -7.14 -8.87
N VAL A 11 16.86 -6.78 -8.93
CA VAL A 11 16.39 -5.53 -9.51
C VAL A 11 15.65 -4.73 -8.44
N ASP A 12 15.98 -3.45 -8.33
CA ASP A 12 15.22 -2.49 -7.54
C ASP A 12 14.14 -1.85 -8.44
N LEU A 13 12.87 -2.03 -8.11
CA LEU A 13 11.74 -1.44 -8.82
C LEU A 13 11.15 -0.28 -8.01
N GLY A 14 11.24 0.93 -8.54
CA GLY A 14 10.54 2.11 -8.03
C GLY A 14 9.28 2.38 -8.84
N VAL A 15 8.15 2.55 -8.16
CA VAL A 15 6.88 2.90 -8.80
C VAL A 15 6.27 4.08 -8.06
N GLU A 16 6.04 5.19 -8.78
CA GLU A 16 5.21 6.28 -8.31
C GLU A 16 3.75 6.00 -8.69
N PHE A 17 2.84 6.17 -7.73
CA PHE A 17 1.43 5.91 -7.93
C PHE A 17 0.57 6.90 -7.13
N GLN A 18 -0.66 7.09 -7.60
CA GLN A 18 -1.69 7.87 -6.92
C GLN A 18 -3.02 7.12 -7.05
N GLY A 19 -3.86 7.19 -6.03
CA GLY A 19 -5.18 6.60 -6.02
C GLY A 19 -6.12 7.34 -5.08
N GLU A 20 -7.42 7.18 -5.32
CA GLU A 20 -8.45 7.69 -4.41
C GLU A 20 -8.72 6.71 -3.28
N VAL A 21 -8.97 7.23 -2.08
CA VAL A 21 -9.39 6.41 -0.95
C VAL A 21 -10.89 6.15 -1.06
N LEU A 22 -11.25 4.90 -1.36
CA LEU A 22 -12.63 4.49 -1.55
C LEU A 22 -13.30 4.12 -0.21
N PRO A 23 -14.62 4.32 -0.06
CA PRO A 23 -15.35 3.94 1.14
C PRO A 23 -15.80 2.46 1.16
N ASP A 24 -15.23 1.60 0.31
CA ASP A 24 -15.73 0.24 0.03
C ASP A 24 -15.23 -0.86 0.99
N LEU A 25 -14.71 -0.49 2.17
CA LEU A 25 -14.14 -1.37 3.20
C LEU A 25 -13.04 -2.33 2.70
N GLN A 26 -12.43 -2.01 1.56
CA GLN A 26 -11.41 -2.84 0.90
C GLN A 26 -10.16 -1.99 0.63
N GLY A 27 -8.98 -2.57 0.79
CA GLY A 27 -7.74 -1.82 0.64
C GLY A 27 -7.61 -0.78 1.74
N LEU A 28 -7.23 0.44 1.38
CA LEU A 28 -7.26 1.60 2.27
C LEU A 28 -8.63 2.29 2.16
N TYR A 29 -9.32 2.45 3.28
CA TYR A 29 -10.62 3.14 3.33
C TYR A 29 -10.75 4.06 4.56
N ILE A 30 -11.66 5.03 4.48
CA ILE A 30 -11.98 5.91 5.62
C ILE A 30 -13.26 5.42 6.31
N THR A 31 -13.21 5.28 7.62
CA THR A 31 -14.37 5.05 8.47
C THR A 31 -14.59 6.21 9.44
N THR A 32 -15.84 6.40 9.87
CA THR A 32 -16.20 7.41 10.88
C THR A 32 -16.86 6.73 12.07
N HIS A 33 -16.27 6.89 13.24
CA HIS A 33 -16.82 6.41 14.51
C HIS A 33 -17.36 7.57 15.33
N THR A 34 -18.50 7.38 15.99
CA THR A 34 -19.09 8.36 16.91
C THR A 34 -18.92 7.85 18.34
N ASP A 35 -18.25 8.63 19.19
CA ASP A 35 -18.09 8.28 20.61
C ASP A 35 -19.36 8.53 21.43
N ALA A 36 -19.36 8.10 22.70
CA ALA A 36 -20.50 8.26 23.61
C ALA A 36 -20.90 9.73 23.85
N ASN A 37 -20.02 10.69 23.55
CA ASN A 37 -20.27 12.12 23.68
C ASN A 37 -20.76 12.75 22.36
N GLY A 38 -21.03 11.93 21.33
CA GLY A 38 -21.49 12.38 20.02
C GLY A 38 -20.36 12.92 19.12
N ARG A 39 -19.09 12.83 19.53
CA ARG A 39 -17.98 13.33 18.72
C ARG A 39 -17.63 12.31 17.64
N LYS A 40 -17.57 12.81 16.39
CA LYS A 40 -17.19 12.03 15.21
C LYS A 40 -15.68 12.06 15.02
N THR A 41 -15.07 10.89 14.91
CA THR A 41 -13.66 10.70 14.58
C THR A 41 -13.55 9.95 13.27
N ARG A 42 -12.73 10.47 12.34
CA ARG A 42 -12.40 9.78 11.08
C ARG A 42 -11.09 9.01 11.26
N SER A 43 -11.08 7.77 10.78
CA SER A 43 -9.91 6.89 10.79
C SER A 43 -9.66 6.34 9.39
N ALA A 44 -8.40 6.25 8.99
CA ALA A 44 -7.97 5.48 7.84
C ALA A 44 -7.65 4.06 8.28
N VAL A 45 -8.18 3.06 7.59
CA VAL A 45 -8.06 1.64 7.94
C VAL A 45 -7.68 0.84 6.69
N THR A 46 -6.85 -0.19 6.87
CA THR A 46 -6.45 -1.11 5.81
C THR A 46 -7.10 -2.48 6.00
N GLN A 47 -7.76 -2.99 4.97
CA GLN A 47 -8.26 -4.36 4.87
C GLN A 47 -7.75 -4.98 3.56
N PHE A 48 -6.68 -5.76 3.64
CA PHE A 48 -5.98 -6.27 2.45
C PHE A 48 -6.37 -7.68 2.05
N GLU A 49 -6.89 -8.51 2.95
CA GLU A 49 -7.32 -9.84 2.56
C GLU A 49 -8.61 -9.81 1.73
N PRO A 50 -8.72 -10.69 0.72
CA PRO A 50 -7.70 -11.66 0.31
C PRO A 50 -6.66 -11.08 -0.67
N SER A 51 -7.00 -10.04 -1.44
CA SER A 51 -6.18 -9.50 -2.54
C SER A 51 -6.45 -8.01 -2.81
N PHE A 52 -6.67 -7.24 -1.74
CA PHE A 52 -6.93 -5.82 -1.79
C PHE A 52 -5.71 -4.95 -1.45
N ALA A 53 -4.55 -5.54 -1.15
CA ALA A 53 -3.32 -4.75 -0.98
C ALA A 53 -2.99 -3.97 -2.28
N ARG A 54 -3.22 -4.59 -3.45
CA ARG A 54 -3.06 -3.96 -4.77
C ARG A 54 -3.91 -2.72 -5.00
N LYS A 55 -4.97 -2.51 -4.21
CA LYS A 55 -5.80 -1.28 -4.28
C LYS A 55 -5.12 -0.09 -3.60
N MET A 56 -4.20 -0.33 -2.67
CA MET A 56 -3.49 0.73 -1.94
C MET A 56 -2.13 1.04 -2.57
N PHE A 57 -1.36 0.04 -2.99
CA PHE A 57 -0.05 0.24 -3.61
C PHE A 57 0.29 -0.90 -4.60
N PRO A 58 1.10 -0.65 -5.65
CA PRO A 58 1.55 -1.68 -6.57
C PRO A 58 2.42 -2.73 -5.86
N CYS A 59 2.00 -4.00 -5.89
CA CYS A 59 2.75 -5.10 -5.30
C CYS A 59 2.37 -6.46 -5.93
N PHE A 60 3.20 -7.48 -5.71
CA PHE A 60 2.87 -8.88 -6.02
C PHE A 60 1.94 -9.45 -4.93
N ASP A 61 0.65 -9.17 -5.08
CA ASP A 61 -0.41 -9.42 -4.09
C ASP A 61 -0.94 -10.86 -4.17
N GLU A 62 -0.06 -11.80 -3.87
CA GLU A 62 -0.30 -13.24 -3.76
C GLU A 62 0.46 -13.79 -2.53
N PRO A 63 -0.16 -14.68 -1.72
CA PRO A 63 0.38 -15.08 -0.41
C PRO A 63 1.73 -15.81 -0.46
N ASN A 64 2.09 -16.36 -1.62
CA ASN A 64 3.36 -17.05 -1.84
C ASN A 64 4.54 -16.09 -2.02
N PHE A 65 4.30 -14.80 -2.29
CA PHE A 65 5.35 -13.79 -2.49
C PHE A 65 5.61 -13.00 -1.22
N LYS A 66 6.26 -13.64 -0.24
CA LYS A 66 6.64 -12.97 1.01
C LYS A 66 7.76 -11.97 0.78
N ALA A 67 7.66 -10.81 1.45
CA ALA A 67 8.67 -9.76 1.41
C ALA A 67 8.70 -9.00 2.73
N THR A 68 9.79 -8.26 2.95
CA THR A 68 9.90 -7.30 4.05
C THR A 68 9.36 -5.95 3.59
N PHE A 69 8.56 -5.29 4.43
CA PHE A 69 8.00 -3.96 4.14
C PHE A 69 8.49 -2.94 5.16
N GLU A 70 9.07 -1.86 4.67
CA GLU A 70 9.35 -0.66 5.45
C GLU A 70 8.30 0.39 5.08
N VAL A 71 7.56 0.88 6.07
CA VAL A 71 6.40 1.75 5.87
C VAL A 71 6.65 3.09 6.57
N GLU A 72 6.61 4.17 5.81
CA GLU A 72 6.70 5.53 6.33
C GLU A 72 5.41 6.30 6.05
N HIS A 73 4.96 7.10 7.02
CA HIS A 73 3.80 7.98 6.87
C HIS A 73 4.20 9.42 7.21
N PHE A 74 4.19 10.30 6.22
CA PHE A 74 4.46 11.72 6.44
C PHE A 74 3.16 12.45 6.81
N LEU A 75 3.18 13.13 7.96
CA LEU A 75 2.06 13.96 8.44
C LEU A 75 2.04 15.28 7.66
N GLY A 76 1.64 15.22 6.40
CA GLY A 76 1.68 16.34 5.46
C GLY A 76 1.87 15.80 4.05
N LEU A 77 0.91 16.10 3.17
CA LEU A 77 0.80 15.62 1.80
C LEU A 77 2.17 15.50 1.08
N VAL A 78 2.69 14.29 0.97
CA VAL A 78 3.76 13.90 0.03
C VAL A 78 3.48 12.48 -0.46
N VAL A 79 3.36 12.34 -1.78
CA VAL A 79 3.28 11.11 -2.55
C VAL A 79 4.59 11.05 -3.37
N PRO A 80 5.15 9.88 -3.72
CA PRO A 80 5.63 8.79 -2.90
C PRO A 80 7.18 8.66 -3.02
N VAL A 81 7.88 8.17 -2.01
CA VAL A 81 9.27 7.73 -2.19
C VAL A 81 9.23 6.26 -2.61
N GLY A 82 9.87 5.94 -3.74
CA GLY A 82 9.98 4.56 -4.22
C GLY A 82 10.59 3.67 -3.13
N HIS A 83 9.80 2.71 -2.66
CA HIS A 83 10.26 1.75 -1.67
C HIS A 83 10.92 0.56 -2.36
N LYS A 84 12.06 0.13 -1.81
CA LYS A 84 12.78 -1.06 -2.24
C LYS A 84 12.04 -2.30 -1.75
N PHE A 85 11.43 -3.04 -2.68
CA PHE A 85 10.89 -4.36 -2.37
C PHE A 85 11.99 -5.40 -2.55
N ARG A 86 12.40 -6.06 -1.46
CA ARG A 86 13.29 -7.23 -1.52
C ARG A 86 12.47 -8.48 -1.27
N TYR A 87 12.19 -9.21 -2.35
CA TYR A 87 11.60 -10.54 -2.29
C TYR A 87 12.71 -11.56 -1.96
N GLN A 88 12.42 -12.50 -1.04
CA GLN A 88 13.30 -13.63 -0.72
C GLN A 88 12.80 -14.90 -1.42
#